data_AF-A0A818S9I1-F1
#
_entry.id   AF-A0A818S9I1-F1
#
_cell.length_a   1.000
_cell.length_b   1.000
_cell.length_c   1.000
_cell.angle_alpha   90.00
_cell.angle_beta   90.00
_cell.angle_gamma   90.00
#
_symmetry.space_group_name_H-M   'P 1'
#
loop_
_entity.id
_entity.type
_entity.pdbx_description
1 polymer ?
#
loop_
_entity_poly.entity_id
_entity_poly.type
_entity_poly.pdbx_seq_one_letter_code
_entity_poly.pdbx_strand_id
1 'polypeptide(L)'
;MSTSKPVEWVSALIERFEDQLPIKCGELTNPMRSNLEQNKECLIALSRFKFSLVINGLTDILKTIDNTRFGGYDQEKNIYESYLIVLDAVEQCLANTKDLSTSRLDEAIYVNKLLPVVCKLLNVPGDGITVQQVRQLASNVLFALSVNNFGTLFSKVVSRLECLIASGDETCEAGDLDLIQHMNVDMLKLTRLLNEEVQKWRLLKKFHHTELVKSVEKAIWNWLDTYPEEFTDLQKRPNADLSDNCEKLFELLDSFGEANRRKVQYVWPLQMMLLVLCPIILEELVYALEKGGPCSAEHLRKRNFVDALKRQLHAQVLGKQHSAGGTESAAVVTFVKLCKAATYINNKDSNNVLFVMVQSVIGDLKQILFNPLKPFSRGQDKINFDLELMI
;
A
#
# COMPACT_ATOMS: atom_id res chain seq x y z
N MET A 1 -33.23 -33.44 -13.50
CA MET A 1 -32.17 -33.21 -14.50
C MET A 1 -32.20 -31.77 -15.08
N SER A 2 -32.29 -30.73 -14.24
CA SER A 2 -32.49 -29.33 -14.72
C SER A 2 -31.43 -28.32 -14.26
N THR A 3 -30.34 -28.75 -13.63
CA THR A 3 -29.32 -27.85 -13.06
C THR A 3 -28.00 -27.76 -13.85
N SER A 4 -27.78 -28.58 -14.90
CA SER A 4 -26.49 -28.63 -15.62
C SER A 4 -26.30 -27.52 -16.65
N LYS A 5 -27.38 -27.14 -17.37
CA LYS A 5 -27.32 -26.15 -18.47
C LYS A 5 -26.71 -24.79 -18.07
N PRO A 6 -27.04 -24.20 -16.90
CA PRO A 6 -26.42 -22.94 -16.49
C PRO A 6 -24.92 -23.03 -16.20
N VAL A 7 -24.43 -24.20 -15.78
CA VAL A 7 -22.98 -24.43 -15.54
C VAL A 7 -22.26 -24.57 -16.87
N GLU A 8 -22.81 -25.37 -17.79
CA GLU A 8 -22.27 -25.59 -19.14
C GLU A 8 -22.12 -24.27 -19.91
N TRP A 9 -23.10 -23.35 -19.82
CA TRP A 9 -23.04 -22.05 -20.49
C TRP A 9 -21.96 -21.13 -19.92
N VAL A 10 -21.79 -21.12 -18.59
CA VAL A 10 -20.72 -20.34 -17.95
C VAL A 10 -19.36 -20.90 -18.35
N SER A 11 -19.20 -22.22 -18.35
CA SER A 11 -17.96 -22.88 -18.82
C SER A 11 -17.64 -22.57 -20.27
N ALA A 12 -18.63 -22.64 -21.18
CA ALA A 12 -18.42 -22.31 -22.59
C ALA A 12 -18.07 -20.83 -22.80
N LEU A 13 -18.61 -19.92 -21.98
CA LEU A 13 -18.23 -18.51 -22.02
C LEU A 13 -16.80 -18.28 -21.52
N ILE A 14 -16.37 -18.98 -20.46
CA ILE A 14 -14.99 -18.94 -19.96
C ILE A 14 -14.01 -19.43 -21.03
N GLU A 15 -14.32 -20.56 -21.69
CA GLU A 15 -13.49 -21.11 -22.78
C GLU A 15 -13.39 -20.14 -23.96
N ARG A 16 -14.51 -19.57 -24.41
CA ARG A 16 -14.52 -18.55 -25.46
C ARG A 16 -13.73 -17.29 -25.07
N PHE A 17 -13.80 -16.89 -23.80
CA PHE A 17 -13.03 -15.77 -23.29
C PHE A 17 -11.52 -16.07 -23.31
N GLU A 18 -11.10 -17.27 -22.88
CA GLU A 18 -9.70 -17.72 -22.92
C GLU A 18 -9.16 -17.76 -24.36
N ASP A 19 -9.91 -18.34 -25.30
CA ASP A 19 -9.48 -18.49 -26.69
C ASP A 19 -9.25 -17.16 -27.40
N GLN A 20 -9.90 -16.09 -26.95
CA GLN A 20 -9.80 -14.76 -27.53
C GLN A 20 -8.69 -13.90 -26.91
N LEU A 21 -7.95 -14.41 -25.91
CA LEU A 21 -6.87 -13.66 -25.29
C LEU A 21 -5.68 -13.45 -26.25
N PRO A 22 -4.92 -12.35 -26.11
CA PRO A 22 -3.74 -12.08 -26.93
C PRO A 22 -2.71 -13.22 -26.93
N ILE A 23 -2.58 -13.97 -25.83
CA ILE A 23 -1.68 -15.12 -25.74
C ILE A 23 -2.04 -16.27 -26.70
N LYS A 24 -3.31 -16.36 -27.12
CA LYS A 24 -3.83 -17.36 -28.09
C LYS A 24 -3.96 -16.79 -29.49
N CYS A 25 -4.50 -15.57 -29.60
CA CYS A 25 -4.86 -14.95 -30.87
C CYS A 25 -3.77 -14.04 -31.47
N GLY A 26 -2.78 -13.61 -30.69
CA GLY A 26 -1.83 -12.57 -31.09
C GLY A 26 -2.46 -11.17 -31.09
N GLU A 27 -2.05 -10.32 -32.02
CA GLU A 27 -2.55 -8.93 -32.11
C GLU A 27 -4.06 -8.90 -32.41
N LEU A 28 -4.81 -8.22 -31.53
CA LEU A 28 -6.27 -8.15 -31.62
C LEU A 28 -6.72 -7.04 -32.59
N THR A 29 -7.55 -7.42 -33.57
CA THR A 29 -8.30 -6.46 -34.40
C THR A 29 -9.41 -5.77 -33.58
N ASN A 30 -9.90 -4.61 -34.05
CA ASN A 30 -10.97 -3.88 -33.37
C ASN A 30 -12.24 -4.73 -33.08
N PRO A 31 -12.74 -5.55 -34.04
CA PRO A 31 -13.87 -6.44 -33.77
C PRO A 31 -13.56 -7.50 -32.69
N MET A 32 -12.35 -8.07 -32.70
CA MET A 32 -11.94 -9.07 -31.70
C MET A 32 -11.89 -8.44 -30.30
N ARG A 33 -11.32 -7.24 -30.18
CA ARG A 33 -11.29 -6.49 -28.91
C ARG A 33 -12.69 -6.21 -28.38
N SER A 34 -13.61 -5.77 -29.23
CA SER A 34 -15.01 -5.53 -28.82
C SER A 34 -15.70 -6.82 -28.36
N ASN A 35 -15.42 -7.96 -29.00
CA ASN A 35 -15.99 -9.25 -28.62
C ASN A 35 -15.45 -9.74 -27.28
N LEU A 36 -14.14 -9.59 -27.06
CA LEU A 36 -13.46 -9.95 -25.83
C LEU A 36 -13.97 -9.13 -24.64
N GLU A 37 -14.11 -7.82 -24.82
CA GLU A 37 -14.71 -6.92 -23.82
C GLU A 37 -16.16 -7.30 -23.51
N GLN A 38 -16.96 -7.64 -24.52
CA GLN A 38 -18.33 -8.12 -24.30
C GLN A 38 -18.34 -9.42 -23.47
N ASN A 39 -17.45 -10.38 -23.77
CA ASN A 39 -17.37 -11.64 -23.01
C ASN A 39 -16.91 -11.38 -21.57
N LYS A 40 -15.96 -10.46 -21.36
CA LYS A 40 -15.50 -10.01 -20.04
C LYS A 40 -16.66 -9.46 -19.21
N GLU A 41 -17.41 -8.51 -19.75
CA GLU A 41 -18.59 -7.91 -19.10
C GLU A 41 -19.65 -8.96 -18.75
N CYS A 42 -19.88 -9.93 -19.66
CA CYS A 42 -20.80 -11.04 -19.38
C CYS A 42 -20.33 -11.91 -18.21
N LEU A 43 -19.04 -12.24 -18.13
CA LEU A 43 -18.47 -13.00 -17.02
C LEU A 43 -18.60 -12.22 -15.69
N ILE A 44 -18.31 -10.92 -15.70
CA ILE A 44 -18.46 -10.05 -14.53
C ILE A 44 -19.91 -10.02 -14.06
N ALA A 45 -20.88 -9.87 -14.97
CA ALA A 45 -22.30 -9.91 -14.63
C ALA A 45 -22.73 -11.27 -14.06
N LEU A 46 -22.24 -12.38 -14.65
CA LEU A 46 -22.54 -13.73 -14.19
C LEU A 46 -21.90 -14.06 -12.84
N SER A 47 -20.77 -13.42 -12.49
CA SER A 47 -20.10 -13.60 -11.20
C SER A 47 -21.02 -13.28 -10.01
N ARG A 48 -22.01 -12.40 -10.19
CA ARG A 48 -23.02 -12.07 -9.18
C ARG A 48 -23.89 -13.27 -8.78
N PHE A 49 -24.07 -14.23 -9.68
CA PHE A 49 -24.91 -15.40 -9.48
C PHE A 49 -24.11 -16.71 -9.34
N LYS A 50 -22.96 -16.79 -10.01
CA LYS A 50 -22.10 -17.98 -10.10
C LYS A 50 -20.65 -17.65 -9.76
N PHE A 51 -20.45 -16.90 -8.69
CA PHE A 51 -19.17 -16.35 -8.26
C PHE A 51 -18.02 -17.37 -8.27
N SER A 52 -18.14 -18.46 -7.52
CA SER A 52 -17.05 -19.46 -7.41
C SER A 52 -16.71 -20.12 -8.74
N LEU A 53 -17.69 -20.33 -9.63
CA LEU A 53 -17.46 -20.92 -10.94
C LEU A 53 -16.70 -19.96 -11.85
N VAL A 54 -17.10 -18.69 -11.89
CA VAL A 54 -16.46 -17.65 -12.71
C VAL A 54 -15.04 -17.38 -12.20
N ILE A 55 -14.87 -17.15 -10.89
CA ILE A 55 -13.53 -16.90 -10.31
C ILE A 55 -12.62 -18.10 -10.49
N ASN A 56 -13.10 -19.33 -10.31
CA ASN A 56 -12.27 -20.51 -10.56
C ASN A 56 -11.84 -20.59 -12.02
N GLY A 57 -12.74 -20.34 -12.97
CA GLY A 57 -12.42 -20.31 -14.39
C GLY A 57 -11.36 -19.26 -14.74
N LEU A 58 -11.56 -18.02 -14.29
CA LEU A 58 -10.58 -16.94 -14.49
C LEU A 58 -9.22 -17.26 -13.82
N THR A 59 -9.24 -17.89 -12.65
CA THR A 59 -8.01 -18.31 -11.94
C THR A 59 -7.28 -19.41 -12.70
N ASP A 60 -8.02 -20.37 -13.28
CA ASP A 60 -7.44 -21.44 -14.08
C ASP A 60 -6.84 -20.86 -15.38
N ILE A 61 -7.48 -19.85 -16.00
CA ILE A 61 -6.89 -19.09 -17.12
C ILE A 61 -5.58 -18.40 -16.71
N LEU A 62 -5.54 -17.70 -15.57
CA LEU A 62 -4.32 -17.06 -15.08
C LEU A 62 -3.18 -18.07 -14.90
N LYS A 63 -3.49 -19.28 -14.41
CA LYS A 63 -2.50 -20.36 -14.30
C LYS A 63 -2.04 -20.87 -15.65
N THR A 64 -2.91 -20.94 -16.64
CA THR A 64 -2.53 -21.31 -18.02
C THR A 64 -1.55 -20.29 -18.60
N ILE A 65 -1.83 -18.99 -18.40
CA ILE A 65 -0.92 -17.92 -18.80
C ILE A 65 0.44 -18.07 -18.09
N ASP A 66 0.43 -18.31 -16.77
CA ASP A 66 1.65 -18.42 -15.97
C ASP A 66 2.57 -19.60 -16.36
N ASN A 67 1.97 -20.69 -16.84
CA ASN A 67 2.70 -21.86 -17.29
C ASN A 67 3.19 -21.76 -18.75
N THR A 68 2.79 -20.72 -19.48
CA THR A 68 3.17 -20.54 -20.88
C THR A 68 4.62 -20.06 -20.97
N ARG A 69 5.45 -20.77 -21.76
CA ARG A 69 6.88 -20.47 -21.89
C ARG A 69 7.13 -19.25 -22.80
N PHE A 70 8.16 -18.46 -22.46
CA PHE A 70 8.66 -17.36 -23.30
C PHE A 70 9.26 -17.90 -24.60
N GLY A 71 8.66 -17.57 -25.73
CA GLY A 71 9.18 -17.90 -27.06
C GLY A 71 9.61 -16.70 -27.91
N GLY A 72 9.58 -15.48 -27.37
CA GLY A 72 10.02 -14.25 -28.04
C GLY A 72 9.38 -12.98 -27.48
N TYR A 73 9.85 -11.80 -27.94
CA TYR A 73 9.38 -10.48 -27.46
C TYR A 73 7.87 -10.27 -27.69
N ASP A 74 7.36 -10.63 -28.87
CA ASP A 74 5.93 -10.48 -29.19
C ASP A 74 5.06 -11.39 -28.30
N GLN A 75 5.58 -12.55 -27.91
CA GLN A 75 4.87 -13.47 -27.02
C GLN A 75 4.86 -12.96 -25.58
N GLU A 76 5.95 -12.35 -25.11
CA GLU A 76 6.01 -11.70 -23.79
C GLU A 76 5.00 -10.55 -23.69
N LYS A 77 4.91 -9.70 -24.72
CA LYS A 77 3.88 -8.64 -24.81
C LYS A 77 2.47 -9.22 -24.69
N ASN A 78 2.17 -10.26 -25.47
CA ASN A 78 0.85 -10.91 -25.46
C ASN A 78 0.53 -11.57 -24.12
N ILE A 79 1.52 -12.10 -23.39
CA ILE A 79 1.35 -12.64 -22.03
C ILE A 79 0.92 -11.51 -21.08
N TYR A 80 1.63 -10.39 -21.05
CA TYR A 80 1.28 -9.28 -20.16
C TYR A 80 -0.06 -8.65 -20.52
N GLU A 81 -0.38 -8.48 -21.80
CA GLU A 81 -1.71 -7.99 -22.22
C GLU A 81 -2.83 -8.96 -21.78
N SER A 82 -2.60 -10.27 -21.86
CA SER A 82 -3.55 -11.26 -21.37
C SER A 82 -3.70 -11.21 -19.85
N TYR A 83 -2.60 -11.02 -19.11
CA TYR A 83 -2.68 -10.78 -17.67
C TYR A 83 -3.53 -9.57 -17.32
N LEU A 84 -3.32 -8.44 -18.01
CA LEU A 84 -4.10 -7.22 -17.75
C LEU A 84 -5.60 -7.46 -17.90
N ILE A 85 -6.01 -8.12 -18.99
CA ILE A 85 -7.43 -8.38 -19.30
C ILE A 85 -8.06 -9.31 -18.26
N VAL A 86 -7.36 -10.38 -17.88
CA VAL A 86 -7.90 -11.37 -16.93
C VAL A 86 -7.87 -10.85 -15.50
N LEU A 87 -6.82 -10.13 -15.08
CA LEU A 87 -6.76 -9.51 -13.75
C LEU A 87 -7.84 -8.44 -13.57
N ASP A 88 -8.09 -7.61 -14.59
CA ASP A 88 -9.19 -6.64 -14.58
C ASP A 88 -10.56 -7.33 -14.40
N ALA A 89 -10.80 -8.43 -15.13
CA ALA A 89 -12.02 -9.22 -14.95
C ALA A 89 -12.14 -9.79 -13.51
N VAL A 90 -11.05 -10.32 -12.96
CA VAL A 90 -11.01 -10.86 -11.59
C VAL A 90 -11.26 -9.76 -10.57
N GLU A 91 -10.59 -8.61 -10.68
CA GLU A 91 -10.77 -7.45 -9.81
C GLU A 91 -12.25 -7.03 -9.77
N GLN A 92 -12.85 -6.84 -10.95
CA GLN A 92 -14.25 -6.41 -11.05
C GLN A 92 -15.22 -7.46 -10.50
N CYS A 93 -14.96 -8.76 -10.71
CA CYS A 93 -15.75 -9.82 -10.08
C CYS A 93 -15.68 -9.76 -8.56
N LEU A 94 -14.50 -9.51 -7.98
CA LEU A 94 -14.28 -9.39 -6.54
C LEU A 94 -14.88 -8.12 -5.95
N ALA A 95 -14.76 -6.98 -6.63
CA ALA A 95 -15.32 -5.71 -6.17
C ALA A 95 -16.85 -5.76 -6.04
N ASN A 96 -17.53 -6.51 -6.93
CA ASN A 96 -18.97 -6.71 -6.90
C ASN A 96 -19.47 -7.58 -5.72
N THR A 97 -18.58 -8.16 -4.90
CA THR A 97 -18.98 -9.05 -3.78
C THR A 97 -19.38 -8.34 -2.50
N LYS A 98 -19.12 -7.03 -2.39
CA LYS A 98 -19.34 -6.24 -1.16
C LYS A 98 -20.78 -6.32 -0.62
N ASP A 99 -21.77 -6.56 -1.48
CA ASP A 99 -23.20 -6.58 -1.12
C ASP A 99 -23.81 -8.00 -0.99
N LEU A 100 -23.02 -9.07 -1.15
CA LEU A 100 -23.54 -10.44 -1.27
C LEU A 100 -23.00 -11.36 -0.17
N SER A 101 -23.88 -11.81 0.73
CA SER A 101 -23.59 -12.80 1.78
C SER A 101 -23.23 -14.19 1.25
N THR A 102 -23.46 -14.45 -0.04
CA THR A 102 -23.19 -15.73 -0.73
C THR A 102 -21.84 -15.76 -1.46
N SER A 103 -21.02 -14.72 -1.35
CA SER A 103 -19.80 -14.50 -2.14
C SER A 103 -18.51 -15.09 -1.55
N ARG A 104 -18.60 -15.94 -0.51
CA ARG A 104 -17.39 -16.52 0.09
C ARG A 104 -16.68 -17.39 -0.95
N LEU A 105 -15.56 -16.88 -1.46
CA LEU A 105 -14.63 -17.65 -2.26
C LEU A 105 -14.22 -18.87 -1.42
N ASP A 106 -14.23 -20.05 -2.04
CA ASP A 106 -13.69 -21.23 -1.38
C ASP A 106 -12.24 -20.94 -1.01
N GLU A 107 -11.92 -21.04 0.28
CA GLU A 107 -10.59 -20.76 0.81
C GLU A 107 -9.53 -21.61 0.09
N ALA A 108 -9.89 -22.82 -0.37
CA ALA A 108 -8.99 -23.65 -1.16
C ALA A 108 -8.69 -23.06 -2.55
N ILE A 109 -9.68 -22.47 -3.23
CA ILE A 109 -9.48 -21.80 -4.53
C ILE A 109 -8.62 -20.55 -4.32
N TYR A 110 -8.93 -19.77 -3.29
CA TYR A 110 -8.18 -18.57 -2.94
C TYR A 110 -6.69 -18.88 -2.64
N VAL A 111 -6.44 -19.69 -1.61
CA VAL A 111 -5.09 -19.93 -1.06
C VAL A 111 -4.24 -20.78 -2.00
N ASN A 112 -4.81 -21.81 -2.63
CA ASN A 112 -4.03 -22.77 -3.42
C ASN A 112 -3.97 -22.42 -4.91
N LYS A 113 -4.81 -21.50 -5.39
CA LYS A 113 -4.84 -21.16 -6.81
C LYS A 113 -4.57 -19.68 -7.09
N LEU A 114 -5.39 -18.78 -6.57
CA LEU A 114 -5.34 -17.38 -6.98
C LEU A 114 -4.18 -16.63 -6.31
N LEU A 115 -4.05 -16.76 -4.99
CA LEU A 115 -3.04 -16.04 -4.21
C LEU A 115 -1.60 -16.29 -4.70
N PRO A 116 -1.16 -17.53 -5.01
CA PRO A 116 0.19 -17.77 -5.52
C PRO A 116 0.50 -17.02 -6.83
N VAL A 117 -0.47 -16.98 -7.76
CA VAL A 117 -0.30 -16.27 -9.04
C VAL A 117 -0.24 -14.77 -8.80
N VAL A 118 -1.14 -14.22 -8.00
CA VAL A 118 -1.16 -12.79 -7.66
C VAL A 118 0.14 -12.36 -6.97
N CYS A 119 0.61 -13.12 -5.97
CA CYS A 119 1.88 -12.85 -5.28
C CYS A 119 3.09 -12.87 -6.23
N LYS A 120 3.11 -13.78 -7.21
CA LYS A 120 4.15 -13.82 -8.24
C LYS A 120 4.11 -12.56 -9.11
N LEU A 121 2.91 -12.16 -9.54
CA LEU A 121 2.70 -11.00 -10.41
C LEU A 121 3.09 -9.67 -9.77
N LEU A 122 2.91 -9.54 -8.44
CA LEU A 122 3.40 -8.38 -7.68
C LEU A 122 4.92 -8.21 -7.76
N ASN A 123 5.65 -9.32 -7.93
CA ASN A 123 7.11 -9.36 -7.88
C ASN A 123 7.77 -9.61 -9.25
N VAL A 124 7.02 -9.50 -10.35
CA VAL A 124 7.59 -9.64 -11.72
C VAL A 124 8.68 -8.60 -11.92
N PRO A 125 9.89 -8.94 -12.38
CA PRO A 125 10.98 -7.99 -12.58
C PRO A 125 10.74 -7.07 -13.80
N GLY A 126 11.27 -5.84 -13.74
CA GLY A 126 11.27 -4.88 -14.86
C GLY A 126 10.40 -3.64 -14.64
N ASP A 127 10.74 -2.54 -15.32
CA ASP A 127 10.10 -1.22 -15.12
C ASP A 127 9.30 -0.73 -16.34
N GLY A 128 8.99 -1.64 -17.26
CA GLY A 128 8.12 -1.33 -18.40
C GLY A 128 6.71 -0.94 -17.94
N ILE A 129 6.06 -0.03 -18.68
CA ILE A 129 4.71 0.47 -18.36
C ILE A 129 3.72 -0.68 -18.20
N THR A 130 3.75 -1.68 -19.09
CA THR A 130 2.87 -2.85 -19.02
C THR A 130 3.12 -3.69 -17.76
N VAL A 131 4.38 -3.85 -17.34
CA VAL A 131 4.73 -4.58 -16.10
C VAL A 131 4.20 -3.85 -14.88
N GLN A 132 4.32 -2.52 -14.85
CA GLN A 132 3.75 -1.69 -13.78
C GLN A 132 2.22 -1.81 -13.71
N GLN A 133 1.54 -1.81 -14.86
CA GLN A 133 0.08 -2.03 -14.92
C GLN A 133 -0.32 -3.42 -14.42
N VAL A 134 0.45 -4.46 -14.74
CA VAL A 134 0.20 -5.83 -14.22
C VAL A 134 0.38 -5.88 -12.71
N ARG A 135 1.47 -5.30 -12.17
CA ARG A 135 1.67 -5.19 -10.71
C ARG A 135 0.52 -4.42 -10.04
N GLN A 136 0.05 -3.33 -10.67
CA GLN A 136 -1.06 -2.54 -10.14
C GLN A 136 -2.38 -3.33 -10.09
N LEU A 137 -2.75 -4.02 -11.18
CA LEU A 137 -3.94 -4.86 -11.18
C LEU A 137 -3.82 -6.05 -10.22
N ALA A 138 -2.64 -6.67 -10.10
CA ALA A 138 -2.39 -7.70 -9.10
C ALA A 138 -2.57 -7.16 -7.67
N SER A 139 -2.11 -5.93 -7.39
CA SER A 139 -2.35 -5.23 -6.13
C SER A 139 -3.85 -5.00 -5.89
N ASN A 140 -4.60 -4.54 -6.89
CA ASN A 140 -6.04 -4.32 -6.76
C ASN A 140 -6.81 -5.62 -6.50
N VAL A 141 -6.43 -6.71 -7.18
CA VAL A 141 -7.00 -8.05 -6.94
C VAL A 141 -6.72 -8.50 -5.51
N LEU A 142 -5.48 -8.37 -5.02
CA LEU A 142 -5.12 -8.73 -3.65
C LEU A 142 -5.89 -7.89 -2.62
N PHE A 143 -6.02 -6.58 -2.88
CA PHE A 143 -6.81 -5.67 -2.06
C PHE A 143 -8.28 -6.11 -2.00
N ALA A 144 -8.91 -6.36 -3.15
CA ALA A 144 -10.30 -6.81 -3.22
C ALA A 144 -10.53 -8.15 -2.50
N LEU A 145 -9.58 -9.10 -2.63
CA LEU A 145 -9.62 -10.39 -1.90
C LEU A 145 -9.55 -10.19 -0.38
N SER A 146 -8.65 -9.31 0.06
CA SER A 146 -8.41 -9.08 1.48
C SER A 146 -9.61 -8.47 2.23
N VAL A 147 -10.56 -7.84 1.53
CA VAL A 147 -11.82 -7.32 2.14
C VAL A 147 -12.54 -8.43 2.89
N ASN A 148 -12.69 -9.60 2.27
CA ASN A 148 -13.42 -10.74 2.84
C ASN A 148 -12.49 -11.82 3.42
N ASN A 149 -11.19 -11.80 3.09
CA ASN A 149 -10.23 -12.83 3.47
C ASN A 149 -9.02 -12.28 4.25
N PHE A 150 -9.20 -11.16 4.96
CA PHE A 150 -8.16 -10.54 5.77
C PHE A 150 -7.52 -11.53 6.75
N GLY A 151 -8.32 -12.33 7.46
CA GLY A 151 -7.81 -13.29 8.46
C GLY A 151 -6.77 -14.25 7.89
N THR A 152 -7.08 -14.87 6.75
CA THR A 152 -6.19 -15.82 6.06
C THR A 152 -4.91 -15.14 5.56
N LEU A 153 -5.01 -13.95 4.96
CA LEU A 153 -3.83 -13.19 4.52
C LEU A 153 -2.96 -12.72 5.68
N PHE A 154 -3.60 -12.22 6.73
CA PHE A 154 -2.92 -11.74 7.91
C PHE A 154 -2.17 -12.88 8.60
N SER A 155 -2.77 -14.07 8.69
CA SER A 155 -2.08 -15.26 9.19
C SER A 155 -0.86 -15.61 8.33
N LYS A 156 -0.94 -15.47 7.00
CA LYS A 156 0.23 -15.68 6.11
C LYS A 156 1.36 -14.68 6.41
N VAL A 157 1.03 -13.40 6.60
CA VAL A 157 2.00 -12.36 7.01
C VAL A 157 2.63 -12.71 8.36
N VAL A 158 1.82 -13.09 9.35
CA VAL A 158 2.28 -13.48 10.68
C VAL A 158 3.22 -14.70 10.61
N SER A 159 2.84 -15.76 9.91
CA SER A 159 3.68 -16.95 9.72
C SER A 159 4.98 -16.61 8.98
N ARG A 160 4.96 -15.66 8.05
CA ARG A 160 6.19 -15.19 7.42
C ARG A 160 7.10 -14.48 8.42
N LEU A 161 6.56 -13.58 9.23
CA LEU A 161 7.34 -12.91 10.28
C LEU A 161 7.98 -13.92 11.24
N GLU A 162 7.23 -14.95 11.66
CA GLU A 162 7.76 -16.04 12.49
C GLU A 162 8.87 -16.82 11.80
N CYS A 163 8.70 -17.13 10.51
CA CYS A 163 9.73 -17.78 9.70
C CYS A 163 11.00 -16.95 9.60
N LEU A 164 10.90 -15.63 9.40
CA LEU A 164 12.05 -14.72 9.35
C LEU A 164 12.76 -14.58 10.71
N ILE A 165 12.02 -14.66 11.81
CA ILE A 165 12.60 -14.71 13.16
C ILE A 165 13.36 -16.02 13.37
N ALA A 166 12.81 -17.15 12.91
CA ALA A 166 13.39 -18.48 13.11
C ALA A 166 14.57 -18.81 12.17
N SER A 167 14.49 -18.41 10.89
CA SER A 167 15.45 -18.83 9.86
C SER A 167 16.84 -18.26 10.07
N GLY A 168 16.94 -17.08 10.68
CA GLY A 168 18.22 -16.45 10.98
C GLY A 168 19.12 -16.20 9.76
N ASP A 169 18.60 -16.33 8.54
CA ASP A 169 19.37 -16.24 7.30
C ASP A 169 19.10 -14.91 6.60
N GLU A 170 20.15 -14.22 6.16
CA GLU A 170 20.06 -12.95 5.43
C GLU A 170 19.55 -13.12 3.99
N THR A 171 19.53 -14.35 3.48
CA THR A 171 19.03 -14.69 2.14
C THR A 171 17.53 -14.94 2.10
N CYS A 172 16.84 -14.95 3.24
CA CYS A 172 15.39 -15.18 3.29
C CYS A 172 14.65 -13.96 2.74
N GLU A 173 14.08 -14.08 1.53
CA GLU A 173 13.43 -12.96 0.85
C GLU A 173 12.24 -12.39 1.62
N ALA A 174 12.26 -11.10 1.93
CA ALA A 174 11.17 -10.44 2.66
C ALA A 174 9.91 -10.19 1.80
N GLY A 175 9.83 -10.73 0.57
CA GLY A 175 8.79 -10.40 -0.41
C GLY A 175 7.34 -10.58 0.09
N ASP A 176 7.10 -11.53 0.98
CA ASP A 176 5.77 -11.73 1.58
C ASP A 176 5.39 -10.64 2.63
N LEU A 177 6.35 -9.86 3.15
CA LEU A 177 6.03 -8.70 3.99
C LEU A 177 5.43 -7.55 3.18
N ASP A 178 5.77 -7.48 1.90
CA ASP A 178 5.20 -6.53 0.94
C ASP A 178 3.69 -6.76 0.75
N LEU A 179 3.15 -7.93 1.11
CA LEU A 179 1.70 -8.18 1.10
C LEU A 179 0.93 -7.18 1.97
N ILE A 180 1.54 -6.69 3.05
CA ILE A 180 0.93 -5.72 3.97
C ILE A 180 0.48 -4.46 3.21
N GLN A 181 1.29 -3.94 2.28
CA GLN A 181 0.95 -2.72 1.53
C GLN A 181 -0.16 -2.93 0.48
N HIS A 182 -0.59 -4.16 0.22
CA HIS A 182 -1.62 -4.46 -0.78
C HIS A 182 -2.94 -4.90 -0.15
N MET A 183 -2.98 -5.03 1.19
CA MET A 183 -4.19 -5.44 1.90
C MET A 183 -5.14 -4.24 2.14
N ASN A 184 -6.42 -4.53 2.09
CA ASN A 184 -7.49 -3.67 2.58
C ASN A 184 -7.53 -3.76 4.11
N VAL A 185 -7.17 -2.65 4.74
CA VAL A 185 -7.01 -2.54 6.19
C VAL A 185 -7.90 -1.40 6.67
N ASP A 186 -8.97 -1.71 7.40
CA ASP A 186 -9.77 -0.75 8.17
C ASP A 186 -9.07 -0.43 9.51
N MET A 187 -9.58 0.51 10.30
CA MET A 187 -8.96 0.93 11.56
C MET A 187 -8.72 -0.22 12.54
N LEU A 188 -9.65 -1.18 12.62
CA LEU A 188 -9.52 -2.35 13.51
C LEU A 188 -8.37 -3.25 13.04
N LYS A 189 -8.32 -3.54 11.73
CA LYS A 189 -7.24 -4.33 11.12
C LYS A 189 -5.90 -3.61 11.22
N LEU A 190 -5.87 -2.28 11.10
CA LEU A 190 -4.66 -1.46 11.25
C LEU A 190 -4.12 -1.55 12.66
N THR A 191 -4.99 -1.40 13.66
CA THR A 191 -4.63 -1.55 15.08
C THR A 191 -4.02 -2.93 15.34
N ARG A 192 -4.62 -3.99 14.79
CA ARG A 192 -4.10 -5.35 14.89
C ARG A 192 -2.74 -5.52 14.20
N LEU A 193 -2.55 -4.94 13.02
CA LEU A 193 -1.28 -4.98 12.28
C LEU A 193 -0.15 -4.29 13.07
N LEU A 194 -0.40 -3.09 13.60
CA LEU A 194 0.59 -2.35 14.39
C LEU A 194 0.96 -3.09 15.67
N ASN A 195 -0.01 -3.69 16.36
CA ASN A 195 0.27 -4.52 17.54
C ASN A 195 1.17 -5.72 17.20
N GLU A 196 0.91 -6.44 16.10
CA GLU A 196 1.77 -7.56 15.69
C GLU A 196 3.20 -7.12 15.37
N GLU A 197 3.36 -5.96 14.72
CA GLU A 197 4.67 -5.40 14.44
C GLU A 197 5.42 -5.02 15.73
N VAL A 198 4.76 -4.32 16.66
CA VAL A 198 5.33 -3.96 17.96
C VAL A 198 5.83 -5.20 18.71
N GLN A 199 5.04 -6.27 18.73
CA GLN A 199 5.39 -7.50 19.43
C GLN A 199 6.60 -8.22 18.81
N LYS A 200 6.70 -8.22 17.47
CA LYS A 200 7.72 -8.98 16.74
C LYS A 200 8.97 -8.16 16.40
N TRP A 201 8.93 -6.83 16.50
CA TRP A 201 10.00 -5.93 16.07
C TRP A 201 11.37 -6.31 16.64
N ARG A 202 11.46 -6.50 17.97
CA ARG A 202 12.73 -6.79 18.66
C ARG A 202 13.27 -8.18 18.37
N LEU A 203 12.41 -9.11 17.94
CA LEU A 203 12.78 -10.47 17.57
C LEU A 203 13.30 -10.53 16.13
N LEU A 204 12.84 -9.61 15.28
CA LEU A 204 13.20 -9.57 13.88
C LEU A 204 14.57 -8.93 13.66
N LYS A 205 15.31 -9.44 12.67
CA LYS A 205 16.61 -8.88 12.28
C LYS A 205 16.48 -7.50 11.62
N LYS A 206 17.49 -6.66 11.86
CA LYS A 206 17.51 -5.24 11.44
C LYS A 206 17.33 -4.99 9.95
N PHE A 207 17.80 -5.89 9.08
CA PHE A 207 17.67 -5.69 7.64
C PHE A 207 16.23 -5.86 7.14
N HIS A 208 15.41 -6.65 7.82
CA HIS A 208 13.98 -6.77 7.52
C HIS A 208 13.14 -5.58 8.00
N HIS A 209 13.59 -4.87 9.06
CA HIS A 209 12.89 -3.69 9.58
C HIS A 209 12.64 -2.62 8.51
N THR A 210 13.57 -2.45 7.56
CA THR A 210 13.38 -1.45 6.50
C THR A 210 12.15 -1.76 5.63
N GLU A 211 11.88 -3.04 5.37
CA GLU A 211 10.78 -3.44 4.50
C GLU A 211 9.42 -3.34 5.21
N LEU A 212 9.38 -3.72 6.49
CA LEU A 212 8.22 -3.50 7.36
C LEU A 212 7.83 -2.03 7.45
N VAL A 213 8.81 -1.15 7.71
CA VAL A 213 8.56 0.30 7.79
C VAL A 213 7.87 0.83 6.55
N LYS A 214 8.36 0.45 5.36
CA LYS A 214 7.76 0.88 4.09
C LYS A 214 6.36 0.31 3.91
N SER A 215 6.19 -0.97 4.20
CA SER A 215 4.93 -1.68 4.01
C SER A 215 3.82 -1.14 4.92
N VAL A 216 4.15 -0.86 6.17
CA VAL A 216 3.24 -0.31 7.18
C VAL A 216 2.89 1.13 6.86
N GLU A 217 3.87 1.93 6.44
CA GLU A 217 3.59 3.30 5.98
C GLU A 217 2.60 3.31 4.81
N LYS A 218 2.83 2.46 3.80
CA LYS A 218 1.91 2.29 2.67
C LYS A 218 0.52 1.83 3.13
N ALA A 219 0.43 0.89 4.08
CA ALA A 219 -0.85 0.44 4.60
C ALA A 219 -1.63 1.57 5.28
N ILE A 220 -0.97 2.46 6.03
CA ILE A 220 -1.60 3.65 6.62
C ILE A 220 -2.13 4.59 5.52
N TRP A 221 -1.34 4.83 4.47
CA TRP A 221 -1.78 5.66 3.34
C TRP A 221 -2.98 5.06 2.61
N ASN A 222 -2.95 3.76 2.35
CA ASN A 222 -4.08 3.07 1.74
C ASN A 222 -5.33 3.11 2.63
N TRP A 223 -5.17 3.03 3.96
CA TRP A 223 -6.29 3.20 4.90
C TRP A 223 -6.88 4.62 4.80
N LEU A 224 -6.05 5.67 4.76
CA LEU A 224 -6.52 7.05 4.56
C LEU A 224 -7.28 7.22 3.24
N ASP A 225 -6.75 6.64 2.15
CA ASP A 225 -7.37 6.69 0.82
C ASP A 225 -8.67 5.90 0.73
N THR A 226 -8.76 4.77 1.44
CA THR A 226 -9.92 3.85 1.37
C THR A 226 -11.03 4.23 2.35
N TYR A 227 -10.66 4.67 3.56
CA TYR A 227 -11.55 4.92 4.68
C TYR A 227 -11.34 6.33 5.28
N PRO A 228 -11.43 7.41 4.47
CA PRO A 228 -11.19 8.78 4.94
C PRO A 228 -12.14 9.22 6.06
N GLU A 229 -13.34 8.64 6.12
CA GLU A 229 -14.31 8.85 7.20
C GLU A 229 -13.84 8.28 8.54
N GLU A 230 -13.19 7.11 8.55
CA GLU A 230 -12.61 6.53 9.77
C GLU A 230 -11.51 7.44 10.34
N PHE A 231 -10.69 8.02 9.46
CA PHE A 231 -9.70 9.01 9.87
C PHE A 231 -10.33 10.28 10.43
N THR A 232 -11.38 10.79 9.78
CA THR A 232 -12.13 11.95 10.27
C THR A 232 -12.73 11.69 11.65
N ASP A 233 -13.26 10.48 11.87
CA ASP A 233 -13.82 10.07 13.15
C ASP A 233 -12.72 9.89 14.20
N LEU A 234 -11.56 9.33 13.84
CA LEU A 234 -10.40 9.19 14.73
C LEU A 234 -9.95 10.54 15.29
N GLN A 235 -9.94 11.61 14.47
CA GLN A 235 -9.57 12.96 14.92
C GLN A 235 -10.54 13.50 16.01
N LYS A 236 -11.80 13.07 16.00
CA LYS A 236 -12.82 13.51 16.98
C LYS A 236 -12.96 12.55 18.15
N ARG A 237 -12.72 11.27 17.92
CA ARG A 237 -12.87 10.16 18.86
C ARG A 237 -11.58 9.33 18.83
N PRO A 238 -10.54 9.77 19.56
CA PRO A 238 -9.28 9.06 19.60
C PRO A 238 -9.45 7.61 20.06
N ASN A 239 -8.69 6.69 19.45
CA ASN A 239 -8.70 5.28 19.78
C ASN A 239 -7.48 4.95 20.66
N ALA A 240 -7.73 4.51 21.91
CA ALA A 240 -6.68 4.26 22.89
C ALA A 240 -5.76 3.08 22.50
N ASP A 241 -6.32 1.99 21.97
CA ASP A 241 -5.54 0.82 21.56
C ASP A 241 -4.66 1.14 20.35
N LEU A 242 -5.20 1.89 19.38
CA LEU A 242 -4.40 2.38 18.25
C LEU A 242 -3.27 3.30 18.75
N SER A 243 -3.58 4.24 19.63
CA SER A 243 -2.60 5.18 20.19
C SER A 243 -1.47 4.45 20.90
N ASP A 244 -1.78 3.50 21.79
CA ASP A 244 -0.78 2.71 22.51
C ASP A 244 0.16 1.93 21.55
N ASN A 245 -0.38 1.36 20.48
CA ASN A 245 0.43 0.69 19.46
C ASN A 245 1.30 1.68 18.66
N CYS A 246 0.75 2.83 18.28
CA CYS A 246 1.49 3.89 17.59
C CYS A 246 2.64 4.44 18.43
N GLU A 247 2.42 4.64 19.74
CA GLU A 247 3.45 5.11 20.65
C GLU A 247 4.58 4.10 20.84
N LYS A 248 4.23 2.83 21.08
CA LYS A 248 5.23 1.76 21.19
C LYS A 248 6.05 1.62 19.91
N LEU A 249 5.40 1.65 18.75
CA LEU A 249 6.09 1.57 17.47
C LEU A 249 6.96 2.81 17.23
N PHE A 250 6.50 4.01 17.59
CA PHE A 250 7.28 5.24 17.49
C PHE A 250 8.61 5.12 18.23
N GLU A 251 8.64 4.64 19.47
CA GLU A 251 9.87 4.49 20.26
C GLU A 251 10.83 3.44 19.66
N LEU A 252 10.29 2.37 19.07
CA LEU A 252 11.08 1.36 18.36
C LEU A 252 11.72 1.94 17.08
N LEU A 253 10.96 2.73 16.33
CA LEU A 253 11.41 3.43 15.13
C LEU A 253 12.45 4.51 15.44
N ASP A 254 12.26 5.26 16.52
CA ASP A 254 13.19 6.30 16.96
C ASP A 254 14.56 5.69 17.24
N SER A 255 14.59 4.63 18.05
CA SER A 255 15.80 3.85 18.35
C SER A 255 16.46 3.28 17.09
N PHE A 256 15.66 2.79 16.14
CA PHE A 256 16.15 2.23 14.88
C PHE A 256 16.74 3.31 13.95
N GLY A 257 16.10 4.48 13.87
CA GLY A 257 16.53 5.63 13.08
C GLY A 257 17.83 6.25 13.59
N GLU A 258 17.95 6.41 14.91
CA GLU A 258 19.19 6.88 15.55
C GLU A 258 20.37 5.95 15.26
N ALA A 259 20.16 4.64 15.35
CA ALA A 259 21.17 3.62 15.06
C ALA A 259 21.52 3.52 13.57
N ASN A 260 20.61 3.92 12.67
CA ASN A 260 20.75 3.75 11.22
C ASN A 260 20.40 5.03 10.46
N ARG A 261 21.25 6.06 10.57
CA ARG A 261 21.00 7.37 9.94
C ARG A 261 20.67 7.36 8.45
N ARG A 262 21.08 6.34 7.69
CA ARG A 262 20.73 6.22 6.25
C ARG A 262 19.30 5.75 6.00
N LYS A 263 18.63 5.19 7.02
CA LYS A 263 17.27 4.64 6.95
C LYS A 263 16.20 5.65 7.36
N VAL A 264 16.59 6.79 7.93
CA VAL A 264 15.69 7.88 8.35
C VAL A 264 14.74 8.36 7.25
N GLN A 265 15.15 8.25 5.97
CA GLN A 265 14.31 8.58 4.82
C GLN A 265 13.03 7.73 4.71
N TYR A 266 12.99 6.57 5.37
CA TYR A 266 11.80 5.70 5.46
C TYR A 266 11.16 5.80 6.84
N VAL A 267 11.98 5.94 7.88
CA VAL A 267 11.53 5.93 9.29
C VAL A 267 10.76 7.21 9.65
N TRP A 268 11.27 8.39 9.29
CA TRP A 268 10.66 9.66 9.69
C TRP A 268 9.26 9.88 9.11
N PRO A 269 9.00 9.56 7.83
CA PRO A 269 7.63 9.57 7.30
C PRO A 269 6.66 8.73 8.12
N LEU A 270 7.03 7.47 8.44
CA LEU A 270 6.19 6.61 9.27
C LEU A 270 6.00 7.18 10.68
N GLN A 271 7.07 7.63 11.35
CA GLN A 271 6.98 8.25 12.68
C GLN A 271 6.02 9.44 12.70
N MET A 272 6.05 10.31 11.68
CA MET A 272 5.11 11.42 11.57
C MET A 272 3.67 10.93 11.39
N MET A 273 3.45 9.92 10.55
CA MET A 273 2.12 9.34 10.38
C MET A 273 1.59 8.71 11.67
N LEU A 274 2.44 8.05 12.46
CA LEU A 274 2.04 7.54 13.78
C LEU A 274 1.59 8.67 14.73
N LEU A 275 2.25 9.84 14.70
CA LEU A 275 1.79 11.01 15.47
C LEU A 275 0.45 11.54 14.96
N VAL A 276 0.24 11.56 13.64
CA VAL A 276 -1.04 11.98 13.02
C VAL A 276 -2.20 11.05 13.41
N LEU A 277 -1.92 9.77 13.63
CA LEU A 277 -2.89 8.79 14.14
C LEU A 277 -3.16 8.91 15.66
N CYS A 278 -2.43 9.78 16.38
CA CYS A 278 -2.59 10.04 17.82
C CYS A 278 -2.98 11.50 18.09
N PRO A 279 -4.25 11.91 17.85
CA PRO A 279 -4.65 13.33 17.90
C PRO A 279 -4.35 14.02 19.23
N ILE A 280 -4.54 13.32 20.36
CA ILE A 280 -4.28 13.86 21.71
C ILE A 280 -2.81 14.21 21.90
N ILE A 281 -1.91 13.30 21.49
CA ILE A 281 -0.47 13.50 21.58
C ILE A 281 -0.05 14.62 20.64
N LEU A 282 -0.55 14.59 19.40
CA LEU A 282 -0.25 15.63 18.41
C LEU A 282 -0.68 17.02 18.90
N GLU A 283 -1.85 17.12 19.55
CA GLU A 283 -2.35 18.37 20.11
C GLU A 283 -1.42 18.93 21.19
N GLU A 284 -0.97 18.08 22.12
CA GLU A 284 0.01 18.47 23.14
C GLU A 284 1.34 18.93 22.52
N LEU A 285 1.85 18.19 21.53
CA LEU A 285 3.10 18.52 20.87
C LEU A 285 3.04 19.87 20.15
N VAL A 286 1.96 20.14 19.42
CA VAL A 286 1.79 21.42 18.71
C VAL A 286 1.55 22.55 19.71
N TYR A 287 0.81 22.33 20.79
CA TYR A 287 0.65 23.33 21.85
C TYR A 287 2.01 23.69 22.48
N ALA A 288 2.86 22.69 22.75
CA ALA A 288 4.19 22.91 23.30
C ALA A 288 5.14 23.62 22.31
N LEU A 289 5.12 23.25 21.03
CA LEU A 289 6.02 23.79 20.01
C LEU A 289 5.63 25.18 19.52
N GLU A 290 4.34 25.42 19.27
CA GLU A 290 3.88 26.66 18.63
C GLU A 290 3.41 27.70 19.65
N LYS A 291 2.89 27.26 20.81
CA LYS A 291 2.32 28.15 21.83
C LYS A 291 3.13 28.19 23.12
N GLY A 292 4.27 27.49 23.18
CA GLY A 292 5.14 27.45 24.37
C GLY A 292 4.50 26.75 25.58
N GLY A 293 3.52 25.89 25.34
CA GLY A 293 2.84 25.12 26.37
C GLY A 293 3.72 24.06 27.05
N PRO A 294 3.23 23.45 28.14
CA PRO A 294 3.91 22.32 28.76
C PRO A 294 3.85 21.09 27.85
N CYS A 295 4.85 20.22 27.99
CA CYS A 295 4.92 18.91 27.35
C CYS A 295 5.28 17.90 28.45
N SER A 296 4.58 16.78 28.46
CA SER A 296 4.82 15.67 29.36
C SER A 296 6.21 15.07 29.11
N ALA A 297 6.78 14.48 30.16
CA ALA A 297 8.08 13.82 30.07
C ALA A 297 8.06 12.62 29.10
N GLU A 298 6.91 11.95 28.99
CA GLU A 298 6.69 10.84 28.06
C GLU A 298 6.71 11.29 26.60
N HIS A 299 6.24 12.50 26.31
CA HIS A 299 6.18 13.03 24.94
C HIS A 299 7.40 13.86 24.54
N LEU A 300 8.39 14.03 25.43
CA LEU A 300 9.57 14.85 25.17
C LEU A 300 10.39 14.38 23.97
N ARG A 301 10.51 13.06 23.78
CA ARG A 301 11.20 12.48 22.61
C ARG A 301 10.46 12.79 21.31
N LYS A 302 9.14 12.57 21.30
CA LYS A 302 8.26 12.89 20.16
C LYS A 302 8.33 14.38 19.80
N ARG A 303 8.35 15.27 20.81
CA ARG A 303 8.58 16.72 20.62
C ARG A 303 9.94 17.00 19.98
N ASN A 304 11.01 16.42 20.52
CA ASN A 304 12.37 16.61 20.02
C ASN A 304 12.53 16.12 18.58
N PHE A 305 11.84 15.03 18.21
CA PHE A 305 11.77 14.53 16.84
C PHE A 305 11.15 15.59 15.90
N VAL A 306 9.98 16.14 16.24
CA VAL A 306 9.32 17.17 15.42
C VAL A 306 10.19 18.43 15.31
N ASP A 307 10.80 18.87 16.41
CA ASP A 307 11.72 20.01 16.42
C ASP A 307 12.98 19.75 15.56
N ALA A 308 13.54 18.53 15.61
CA ALA A 308 14.64 18.13 14.76
C ALA A 308 14.25 18.16 13.27
N LEU A 309 13.07 17.66 12.90
CA LEU A 309 12.57 17.76 11.52
C LEU A 309 12.47 19.21 11.06
N LYS A 310 11.89 20.10 11.87
CA LYS A 310 11.79 21.53 11.55
C LYS A 310 13.15 22.17 11.32
N ARG A 311 14.14 21.86 12.17
CA ARG A 311 15.52 22.32 11.99
C ARG A 311 16.13 21.84 10.67
N GLN A 312 15.91 20.58 10.30
CA GLN A 312 16.42 20.02 9.04
C GLN A 312 15.74 20.66 7.82
N LEU A 313 14.43 20.91 7.90
CA LEU A 313 13.68 21.64 6.87
C LEU A 313 14.25 23.05 6.67
N HIS A 314 14.44 23.80 7.75
CA HIS A 314 14.99 25.15 7.67
C HIS A 314 16.45 25.15 7.18
N ALA A 315 17.27 24.16 7.57
CA ALA A 315 18.63 24.01 7.05
C ALA A 315 18.64 23.88 5.52
N GLN A 316 17.64 23.18 4.96
CA GLN A 316 17.48 23.03 3.52
C GLN A 316 17.07 24.33 2.81
N VAL A 317 16.19 25.14 3.42
CA VAL A 317 15.85 26.49 2.91
C VAL A 317 17.11 27.35 2.77
N LEU A 318 18.00 27.29 3.77
CA LEU A 318 19.28 28.02 3.77
C LEU A 318 20.31 27.48 2.77
N GLY A 319 19.95 26.46 1.97
CA GLY A 319 20.82 25.89 0.95
C GLY A 319 22.01 25.10 1.50
N LYS A 320 22.05 24.83 2.82
CA LYS A 320 23.06 23.97 3.44
C LYS A 320 22.78 22.52 3.04
N GLN A 321 23.24 22.11 1.86
CA GLN A 321 23.25 20.71 1.48
C GLN A 321 24.47 20.05 2.11
N HIS A 322 24.27 19.13 3.04
CA HIS A 322 25.34 18.22 3.44
C HIS A 322 25.46 17.09 2.42
N SER A 323 26.68 16.84 1.97
CA SER A 323 27.04 15.74 1.06
C SER A 323 26.91 14.35 1.70
N ALA A 324 26.60 14.28 3.01
CA ALA A 324 26.62 13.06 3.79
C ALA A 324 25.39 12.94 4.70
N GLY A 325 24.27 12.50 4.10
CA GLY A 325 23.09 12.03 4.82
C GLY A 325 21.83 12.71 4.33
N GLY A 326 20.95 11.99 3.62
CA GLY A 326 19.68 12.50 3.10
C GLY A 326 18.62 12.82 4.16
N THR A 327 19.03 13.36 5.31
CA THR A 327 18.18 13.77 6.43
C THR A 327 17.36 15.00 6.10
N GLU A 328 17.92 16.01 5.44
CA GLU A 328 17.17 17.22 5.05
C GLU A 328 16.05 16.84 4.08
N SER A 329 16.39 16.05 3.06
CA SER A 329 15.43 15.51 2.10
C SER A 329 14.36 14.62 2.75
N ALA A 330 14.73 13.84 3.78
CA ALA A 330 13.78 13.05 4.55
C ALA A 330 12.79 13.95 5.30
N ALA A 331 13.25 15.07 5.87
CA ALA A 331 12.37 16.03 6.54
C ALA A 331 11.37 16.68 5.57
N VAL A 332 11.82 17.06 4.36
CA VAL A 332 10.92 17.56 3.31
C VAL A 332 9.84 16.55 2.97
N VAL A 333 10.21 15.30 2.67
CA VAL A 333 9.24 14.24 2.34
C VAL A 333 8.26 14.02 3.48
N THR A 334 8.75 14.04 4.72
CA THR A 334 7.94 13.86 5.92
C THR A 334 6.91 14.97 6.07
N PHE A 335 7.30 16.24 5.88
CA PHE A 335 6.35 17.36 5.98
C PHE A 335 5.43 17.50 4.76
N VAL A 336 5.84 17.09 3.56
CA VAL A 336 4.92 16.96 2.41
C VAL A 336 3.82 15.94 2.73
N LYS A 337 4.21 14.79 3.29
CA LYS A 337 3.28 13.76 3.75
C LYS A 337 2.36 14.27 4.86
N LEU A 338 2.85 15.06 5.81
CA LEU A 338 2.01 15.76 6.79
C LEU A 338 0.97 16.67 6.11
N CYS A 339 1.38 17.45 5.11
CA CYS A 339 0.47 18.31 4.35
C CYS A 339 -0.58 17.49 3.60
N LYS A 340 -0.19 16.37 2.98
CA LYS A 340 -1.11 15.43 2.33
C LYS A 340 -2.10 14.85 3.35
N ALA A 341 -1.66 14.43 4.53
CA ALA A 341 -2.56 13.90 5.56
C ALA A 341 -3.60 14.94 6.01
N ALA A 342 -3.23 16.22 6.06
CA ALA A 342 -4.15 17.30 6.39
C ALA A 342 -5.26 17.51 5.36
N THR A 343 -5.12 17.07 4.11
CA THR A 343 -6.17 17.21 3.09
C THR A 343 -7.36 16.27 3.32
N TYR A 344 -7.20 15.22 4.14
CA TYR A 344 -8.29 14.32 4.54
C TYR A 344 -9.14 14.90 5.68
N ILE A 345 -8.71 16.00 6.32
CA ILE A 345 -9.47 16.68 7.35
C ILE A 345 -10.40 17.71 6.71
N ASN A 346 -11.66 17.73 7.15
CA ASN A 346 -12.65 18.68 6.67
C ASN A 346 -12.22 20.12 7.01
N ASN A 347 -12.23 21.02 6.01
CA ASN A 347 -11.88 22.43 6.19
C ASN A 347 -12.76 23.20 7.20
N LYS A 348 -13.94 22.67 7.54
CA LYS A 348 -14.80 23.21 8.60
C LYS A 348 -14.23 22.99 10.00
N ASP A 349 -13.33 22.02 10.17
CA ASP A 349 -12.57 21.82 11.40
C ASP A 349 -11.30 22.68 11.41
N SER A 350 -11.46 24.00 11.21
CA SER A 350 -10.34 24.93 11.04
C SER A 350 -9.42 25.02 12.27
N ASN A 351 -9.90 24.56 13.43
CA ASN A 351 -9.15 24.53 14.68
C ASN A 351 -8.36 23.22 14.85
N ASN A 352 -8.47 22.28 13.92
CA ASN A 352 -7.73 21.03 13.98
C ASN A 352 -6.23 21.31 14.09
N VAL A 353 -5.59 20.65 15.06
CA VAL A 353 -4.20 20.89 15.40
C VAL A 353 -3.23 20.54 14.27
N LEU A 354 -3.63 19.62 13.38
CA LEU A 354 -2.85 19.26 12.20
C LEU A 354 -2.69 20.47 11.25
N PHE A 355 -3.71 21.32 11.12
CA PHE A 355 -3.61 22.54 10.32
C PHE A 355 -2.60 23.53 10.90
N VAL A 356 -2.56 23.68 12.23
CA VAL A 356 -1.58 24.55 12.90
C VAL A 356 -0.15 24.06 12.62
N MET A 357 0.06 22.74 12.71
CA MET A 357 1.36 22.15 12.39
C MET A 357 1.75 22.36 10.92
N VAL A 358 0.82 22.17 9.98
CA VAL A 358 1.07 22.43 8.55
C VAL A 358 1.41 23.90 8.29
N GLN A 359 0.68 24.85 8.89
CA GLN A 359 0.97 26.28 8.73
C GLN A 359 2.38 26.65 9.19
N SER A 360 2.91 25.96 10.21
CA SER A 360 4.26 26.22 10.72
C SER A 360 5.39 25.78 9.77
N VAL A 361 5.12 24.95 8.75
CA VAL A 361 6.14 24.39 7.84
C VAL A 361 5.88 24.66 6.35
N ILE A 362 4.65 24.99 5.97
CA ILE A 362 4.26 25.12 4.55
C ILE A 362 5.01 26.23 3.80
N GLY A 363 5.41 27.30 4.50
CA GLY A 363 6.21 28.38 3.92
C GLY A 363 7.57 27.89 3.43
N ASP A 364 8.29 27.18 4.29
CA ASP A 364 9.60 26.59 3.99
C ASP A 364 9.49 25.52 2.90
N LEU A 365 8.47 24.66 2.97
CA LEU A 365 8.21 23.65 1.93
C LEU A 365 8.01 24.29 0.55
N LYS A 366 7.22 25.36 0.47
CA LYS A 366 7.00 26.07 -0.80
C LYS A 366 8.30 26.64 -1.36
N GLN A 367 9.13 27.22 -0.50
CA GLN A 367 10.44 27.75 -0.89
C GLN A 367 11.42 26.66 -1.34
N ILE A 368 11.28 25.42 -0.86
CA ILE A 368 12.15 24.30 -1.26
C ILE A 368 11.65 23.65 -2.55
N LEU A 369 10.37 23.31 -2.61
CA LEU A 369 9.80 22.49 -3.70
C LEU A 369 9.59 23.29 -4.99
N PHE A 370 9.20 24.56 -4.87
CA PHE A 370 8.86 25.40 -6.02
C PHE A 370 9.94 26.45 -6.34
N ASN A 371 11.20 26.18 -5.99
CA ASN A 371 12.31 27.05 -6.35
C ASN A 371 12.83 26.75 -7.77
N PRO A 372 12.55 27.61 -8.77
CA PRO A 372 12.98 27.36 -10.14
C PRO A 372 14.50 27.47 -10.31
N LEU A 373 15.20 28.20 -9.42
CA LEU A 373 16.65 28.39 -9.47
C LEU A 373 17.42 27.20 -8.88
N LYS A 374 16.79 26.45 -7.97
CA LYS A 374 17.37 25.27 -7.34
C LYS A 374 16.29 24.20 -7.15
N PRO A 375 15.98 23.42 -8.19
CA PRO A 375 14.98 22.37 -8.11
C PRO A 375 15.33 21.36 -7.02
N PHE A 376 14.33 20.96 -6.24
CA PHE A 376 14.49 19.88 -5.27
C PHE A 376 14.80 18.57 -6.00
N SER A 377 15.86 17.88 -5.58
CA SER A 377 16.19 16.54 -6.08
C SER A 377 16.89 15.71 -5.02
N ARG A 378 16.47 14.44 -4.89
CA ARG A 378 17.10 13.42 -4.05
C ARG A 378 18.03 12.48 -4.84
N GLY A 379 18.32 12.81 -6.09
CA GLY A 379 19.14 12.01 -7.01
C GLY A 379 18.36 11.57 -8.26
N GLN A 380 19.09 11.11 -9.29
CA GLN A 380 18.50 10.75 -10.59
C GLN A 380 17.49 9.59 -10.48
N ASP A 381 17.74 8.61 -9.60
CA ASP A 381 16.85 7.46 -9.41
C ASP A 381 15.52 7.83 -8.73
N LYS A 382 15.37 9.08 -8.26
CA LYS A 382 14.20 9.53 -7.50
C LYS A 382 13.42 10.65 -8.17
N ILE A 383 13.76 11.02 -9.41
CA ILE A 383 13.14 12.15 -10.12
C ILE A 383 11.60 12.04 -10.14
N ASN A 384 11.04 10.88 -10.50
CA ASN A 384 9.60 10.69 -10.54
C ASN A 384 8.96 10.85 -9.14
N PHE A 385 9.58 10.26 -8.12
CA PHE A 385 9.13 10.40 -6.73
C PHE A 385 9.33 11.82 -6.16
N ASP A 386 10.23 12.63 -6.73
CA ASP A 386 10.42 14.02 -6.35
C ASP A 386 9.34 14.92 -6.98
N LEU A 387 8.95 14.62 -8.22
CA LEU A 387 7.85 15.29 -8.90
C LEU A 387 6.50 15.02 -8.21
N GLU A 388 6.28 13.79 -7.74
CA GLU A 388 5.08 13.43 -6.96
C GLU A 388 4.92 14.23 -5.66
N LEU A 389 6.00 14.82 -5.10
CA LEU A 389 5.90 15.68 -3.92
C LEU A 389 5.33 17.07 -4.21
N MET A 390 5.25 17.45 -5.49
CA MET A 390 4.83 18.78 -5.95
C MET A 390 3.40 18.80 -6.49
N ILE A 391 2.76 17.64 -6.58
CA ILE A 391 1.37 17.42 -7.00
C ILE A 391 0.51 17.29 -5.75
#